data_AF-A0A517P7E5-F1
#
_entry.id   AF-A0A517P7E5-F1
#
_cell.length_a   1.000
_cell.length_b   1.000
_cell.length_c   1.000
_cell.angle_alpha   90.00
_cell.angle_beta   90.00
_cell.angle_gamma   90.00
#
_symmetry.space_group_name_H-M   'P 1'
#
loop_
_entity.id
_entity.type
_entity.pdbx_description
1 polymer ?
#
loop_
_entity_poly.entity_id
_entity_poly.type
_entity_poly.pdbx_seq_one_letter_code
_entity_poly.pdbx_strand_id
1 'polypeptide(L)'
;MTTPTTTRPAKDRLVKARRFQAAAALALLLGAAAIQTGCVVPIYATERDERARQLLYVSENLRHITRIWERIWFLDLPDTATPYRTHGGII
;
A
#
# COMPACT_ATOMS: atom_id res chain seq x y z
N MET A 1 34.11 -44.22 -17.27
CA MET A 1 33.10 -43.75 -16.29
C MET A 1 32.47 -42.48 -16.84
N THR A 2 31.54 -42.63 -17.79
CA THR A 2 30.83 -41.52 -18.42
C THR A 2 29.45 -41.42 -17.77
N THR A 3 29.17 -40.30 -17.12
CA THR A 3 27.86 -40.03 -16.52
C THR A 3 26.82 -39.78 -17.61
N PRO A 4 25.60 -40.34 -17.49
CA PRO A 4 24.55 -40.08 -18.46
C PRO A 4 24.05 -38.64 -18.32
N THR A 5 24.25 -37.84 -19.37
CA THR A 5 23.70 -36.51 -19.52
C THR A 5 22.19 -36.64 -19.67
N THR A 6 21.46 -36.53 -18.57
CA THR A 6 19.99 -36.44 -18.56
C THR A 6 19.58 -35.14 -19.24
N THR A 7 19.22 -35.22 -20.52
CA THR A 7 18.51 -34.16 -21.22
C THR A 7 17.07 -34.16 -20.73
N ARG A 8 16.81 -33.41 -19.64
CA ARG A 8 15.43 -33.10 -19.20
C ARG A 8 14.60 -32.67 -20.42
N PRO A 9 13.46 -33.32 -20.71
CA PRO A 9 12.74 -33.06 -21.95
C PRO A 9 12.29 -31.59 -22.00
N ALA A 10 12.56 -30.92 -23.12
CA ALA A 10 12.26 -29.49 -23.31
C ALA A 10 10.78 -29.12 -23.01
N LYS A 11 9.88 -30.10 -23.17
CA LYS A 11 8.45 -30.00 -22.86
C LYS A 11 8.19 -29.67 -21.38
N ASP A 12 8.99 -30.19 -20.45
CA ASP A 12 8.83 -29.96 -19.01
C ASP A 12 9.18 -28.51 -18.63
N ARG A 13 10.16 -27.91 -19.32
CA ARG A 13 10.54 -26.50 -19.12
C ARG A 13 9.42 -25.57 -19.59
N LEU A 14 8.79 -25.88 -20.72
CA LEU A 14 7.65 -25.12 -21.26
C LEU A 14 6.42 -25.21 -20.35
N VAL A 15 6.11 -26.39 -19.81
CA VAL A 15 5.00 -26.57 -18.85
C VAL A 15 5.27 -25.82 -17.55
N LYS A 16 6.51 -25.87 -17.04
CA LYS A 16 6.90 -25.14 -15.83
C LYS A 16 6.86 -23.62 -16.03
N ALA A 17 7.30 -23.13 -17.19
CA ALA A 17 7.23 -21.71 -17.55
C ALA A 17 5.77 -21.23 -17.64
N ARG A 18 4.87 -21.98 -18.29
CA ARG A 18 3.44 -21.63 -18.38
C ARG A 18 2.74 -21.65 -17.02
N ARG A 19 3.09 -22.61 -16.14
CA ARG A 19 2.58 -22.65 -14.76
C ARG A 19 3.09 -21.48 -13.93
N PHE A 20 4.36 -21.10 -14.08
CA PHE A 20 4.93 -19.95 -13.39
C PHE A 20 4.29 -18.64 -13.87
N GLN A 21 4.09 -18.48 -15.17
CA GLN A 21 3.38 -17.33 -15.74
C GLN A 21 1.93 -17.24 -15.26
N ALA A 22 1.21 -18.35 -15.22
CA ALA A 22 -0.16 -18.39 -14.71
C ALA A 22 -0.23 -18.04 -13.21
N ALA A 23 0.70 -18.56 -12.40
CA ALA A 23 0.78 -18.24 -10.97
C ALA A 23 1.13 -16.76 -10.75
N ALA A 24 2.06 -16.20 -11.52
CA ALA A 24 2.43 -14.79 -11.45
C ALA A 24 1.26 -13.87 -11.85
N ALA A 25 0.53 -14.22 -12.92
CA ALA A 25 -0.64 -13.46 -13.35
C ALA A 25 -1.77 -13.48 -12.30
N LEU A 26 -2.01 -14.64 -11.67
CA LEU A 26 -3.00 -14.77 -10.61
C LEU A 26 -2.62 -13.96 -9.36
N ALA A 27 -1.34 -14.02 -8.96
CA ALA A 27 -0.84 -13.25 -7.82
C ALA A 27 -0.98 -11.73 -8.06
N LEU A 28 -0.69 -11.27 -9.28
CA LEU A 28 -0.87 -9.86 -9.67
C LEU A 28 -2.35 -9.43 -9.60
N LEU A 29 -3.25 -10.26 -10.11
CA LEU A 29 -4.70 -10.00 -10.07
C LEU A 29 -5.24 -9.94 -8.64
N LEU A 30 -4.83 -10.88 -7.78
CA LEU A 30 -5.22 -10.89 -6.36
C LEU A 30 -4.65 -9.69 -5.61
N GLY A 31 -3.40 -9.31 -5.87
CA GLY A 31 -2.79 -8.11 -5.30
C GLY A 31 -3.50 -6.83 -5.72
N ALA A 32 -3.86 -6.70 -7.00
CA ALA A 32 -4.62 -5.56 -7.50
C ALA A 32 -6.04 -5.48 -6.90
N ALA A 33 -6.71 -6.61 -6.74
CA ALA A 33 -8.03 -6.67 -6.11
C ALA A 33 -8.01 -6.31 -4.62
N ALA A 34 -6.94 -6.66 -3.89
CA ALA A 34 -6.80 -6.35 -2.47
C ALA A 34 -6.63 -4.84 -2.19
N ILE A 35 -6.08 -4.08 -3.13
CA ILE A 35 -5.80 -2.64 -2.97
C ILE A 35 -7.01 -1.78 -3.42
N GLN A 36 -7.89 -2.33 -4.27
CA GLN A 36 -9.07 -1.63 -4.74
C GLN A 36 -10.21 -1.71 -3.72
N THR A 37 -10.25 -0.76 -2.78
CA THR A 37 -11.36 -0.64 -1.82
C THR A 37 -12.68 -0.18 -2.44
N GLY A 38 -12.70 0.30 -3.70
CA GLY A 38 -13.86 0.99 -4.28
C GLY A 38 -14.44 0.48 -5.59
N CYS A 39 -13.86 -0.55 -6.22
CA CYS A 39 -14.37 -1.08 -7.51
C CYS A 39 -15.32 -2.28 -7.35
N VAL A 40 -15.23 -3.04 -6.25
CA VAL A 40 -16.00 -4.28 -6.06
C VAL A 40 -17.21 -4.05 -5.14
N VAL A 41 -17.13 -3.10 -4.21
CA VAL A 41 -18.19 -2.80 -3.24
C VAL A 41 -18.41 -1.29 -3.21
N PRO A 42 -19.68 -0.82 -3.27
CA PRO A 42 -19.96 0.60 -3.10
C PRO A 42 -19.60 1.04 -1.67
N ILE A 43 -18.57 1.88 -1.53
CA ILE A 43 -18.11 2.43 -0.24
C ILE A 43 -19.07 3.52 0.28
N TYR A 44 -19.71 4.25 -0.64
CA TYR A 44 -20.51 5.42 -0.32
C TYR A 44 -22.02 5.15 -0.45
N ALA A 45 -22.81 5.93 0.28
CA ALA A 45 -24.26 5.88 0.22
C ALA A 45 -24.80 6.07 -1.22
N THR A 46 -25.94 5.45 -1.51
CA THR A 46 -26.63 5.58 -2.79
C THR A 46 -27.37 6.91 -2.89
N GLU A 47 -27.87 7.43 -1.76
CA GLU A 47 -28.49 8.75 -1.67
C GLU A 47 -27.47 9.87 -1.91
N ARG A 48 -27.86 10.87 -2.71
CA ARG A 48 -26.96 11.96 -3.13
C ARG A 48 -26.53 12.85 -1.97
N ASP A 49 -27.46 13.19 -1.08
CA ASP A 49 -27.21 14.13 0.00
C ASP A 49 -26.27 13.52 1.05
N GLU A 50 -26.46 12.24 1.37
CA GLU A 50 -25.56 11.51 2.27
C GLU A 50 -24.18 11.28 1.64
N ARG A 51 -24.12 10.91 0.36
CA ARG A 51 -22.86 10.77 -0.38
C ARG A 51 -22.05 12.07 -0.41
N ALA A 52 -22.71 13.21 -0.64
CA ALA A 52 -22.02 14.50 -0.67
C ALA A 52 -21.35 14.82 0.67
N ARG A 53 -22.05 14.56 1.78
CA ARG A 53 -21.49 14.72 3.14
C ARG A 53 -20.31 13.78 3.38
N GLN A 54 -20.43 12.52 2.98
CA GLN A 54 -19.34 11.54 3.11
C GLN A 54 -18.09 11.97 2.32
N LEU A 55 -18.25 12.43 1.08
CA LEU A 55 -17.13 12.90 0.26
C LEU A 55 -16.48 14.16 0.83
N LEU A 56 -17.27 15.08 1.38
CA LEU A 56 -16.75 16.27 2.07
C LEU A 56 -15.86 15.88 3.26
N TYR A 57 -16.35 15.00 4.14
CA TYR A 57 -15.56 14.54 5.29
C TYR A 57 -14.29 13.80 4.88
N VAL A 58 -14.35 12.95 3.85
CA VAL A 58 -13.18 12.27 3.31
C VAL A 58 -12.16 13.29 2.79
N SER A 59 -12.61 14.30 2.04
CA SER A 59 -11.72 15.34 1.50
C SER A 59 -11.02 16.14 2.60
N GLU A 60 -11.73 16.45 3.69
CA GLU A 60 -11.16 17.18 4.82
C GLU A 60 -10.14 16.31 5.57
N ASN A 61 -10.47 15.04 5.81
CA ASN A 61 -9.55 14.11 6.47
C ASN A 61 -8.26 13.91 5.67
N LEU A 62 -8.35 13.87 4.33
CA LEU A 62 -7.18 13.78 3.45
C LEU A 62 -6.26 15.00 3.55
N ARG A 63 -6.78 16.20 3.85
CA ARG A 63 -5.93 17.39 4.07
C ARG A 63 -5.11 17.29 5.35
N HIS A 64 -5.64 16.61 6.37
CA HIS A 64 -4.97 16.42 7.65
C HIS A 64 -3.96 15.26 7.68
N ILE A 65 -3.95 14.40 6.65
CA ILE A 65 -3.15 13.16 6.67
C ILE A 65 -1.66 13.41 6.85
N THR A 66 -1.11 14.48 6.28
CA THR A 66 0.30 14.85 6.41
C THR A 66 0.66 15.16 7.86
N ARG A 67 -0.18 15.94 8.55
CA ARG A 67 0.02 16.30 9.95
C ARG A 67 -0.08 15.08 10.87
N ILE A 68 -0.99 14.16 10.56
CA ILE A 68 -1.14 12.90 11.28
C ILE A 68 0.10 12.02 11.06
N TRP A 69 0.63 11.98 9.83
CA TRP A 69 1.82 11.21 9.49
C TRP A 69 3.08 11.72 10.23
N GLU A 70 3.29 13.04 10.25
CA GLU A 70 4.36 13.69 11.02
C GLU A 70 4.27 13.32 12.52
N ARG A 71 3.05 13.27 13.06
CA ARG A 71 2.80 12.93 14.45
C ARG A 71 2.99 11.45 14.78
N ILE A 72 2.62 10.52 13.89
CA ILE A 72 2.83 9.07 14.07
C ILE A 72 4.31 8.74 14.19
N TRP A 73 5.15 9.42 13.42
CA TRP A 73 6.60 9.23 13.43
C TRP A 73 7.34 10.15 14.40
N PHE A 74 6.61 10.86 15.28
CA PHE A 74 7.17 11.77 16.27
C PHE A 74 8.12 12.83 15.69
N LEU A 75 7.94 13.22 14.42
CA LEU A 75 8.75 14.24 13.74
C LEU A 75 8.44 15.66 14.23
N ASP A 76 7.25 15.86 14.78
CA ASP A 76 6.77 17.12 15.38
C ASP A 76 6.99 17.17 16.92
N LEU A 77 7.76 16.24 17.48
CA LEU A 77 8.07 16.23 18.91
C LEU A 77 9.21 17.23 19.20
N PRO A 78 9.07 18.12 20.19
CA PRO A 78 10.16 19.02 20.56
C PRO A 78 11.37 18.21 21.04
N ASP A 79 12.58 18.68 20.72
CA ASP A 79 13.84 18.08 21.19
C ASP A 79 13.85 18.08 22.73
N THR A 80 13.72 16.89 23.32
CA THR A 80 13.74 16.72 24.78
C THR A 80 15.16 16.60 25.35
N ALA A 81 16.20 16.62 24.50
CA ALA A 81 17.58 16.34 24.90
C ALA A 81 18.39 17.58 25.29
N THR A 82 17.89 18.80 25.06
CA THR A 82 18.61 20.02 25.43
C THR A 82 17.72 21.00 26.23
N PRO A 83 17.97 21.24 27.53
CA PRO A 83 17.14 22.11 28.36
C PRO A 83 17.21 23.62 28.02
N TYR A 84 17.76 24.02 26.87
CA TYR A 84 18.08 25.44 26.58
C TYR A 84 17.69 25.97 25.20
N ARG A 85 16.78 25.33 24.46
CA ARG A 85 16.23 25.95 23.24
C ARG A 85 14.70 25.94 23.26
N THR A 86 14.13 26.69 24.20
CA THR A 86 12.76 27.18 24.06
C THR A 86 12.69 28.17 22.91
N HIS A 87 11.76 27.93 21.99
CA HIS A 87 11.36 28.89 20.98
C HIS A 87 11.19 30.31 21.55
N GLY A 88 11.95 31.27 21.03
CA GLY A 88 11.56 32.68 21.01
C GLY A 88 11.65 33.50 22.31
N GLY A 89 12.39 33.07 23.33
CA GLY A 89 12.62 33.88 24.53
C GLY A 89 14.08 33.81 25.00
N ILE A 90 14.75 34.97 25.05
CA ILE A 90 16.03 35.16 25.73
C ILE A 90 15.76 35.27 27.24
N ILE A 91 16.51 34.53 28.05
CA ILE A 91 16.85 34.92 29.44
C ILE A 91 18.25 35.51 29.45
#